data_AF-A0A2D0I813-F1
#
_entry.id   AF-A0A2D0I813-F1
#
_cell.length_a   1.000
_cell.length_b   1.000
_cell.length_c   1.000
_cell.angle_alpha   90.00
_cell.angle_beta   90.00
_cell.angle_gamma   90.00
#
_symmetry.space_group_name_H-M   'P 1'
#
loop_
_entity.id
_entity.type
_entity.pdbx_description
1 polymer ?
#
loop_
_entity_poly.entity_id
_entity_poly.type
_entity_poly.pdbx_seq_one_letter_code
_entity_poly.pdbx_strand_id
1 'polypeptide(L)'
;MDIQSESNRLKNLSGDALQVFLENTFKEMVDKSIILNFQKNVNYNHKGYSYPRQYLVNFLLETLDNKYIIINSSTSFRNDRFKGQAYDIEGVLKHSYISSDVIAAIALYPDSELEDNQTFINFRQRVKDGITYSPTTYLLTVSELYSFLENHSASIETDETVDTETDIVEKDGSYFGKRGNKLEKEIVKILNNTTNLKSYKSNTSAEPLFNKIINQICAGNVDKENIIAIQATDTIPKLLSGGNAKTDIIIAIVTTEGTCTETISVKCTNKTVVSCHDYKVSDYIRVLDIENTKLADYFKLFQAYPSYEAFEANLPAGYSKSEFEELLNPYKVKLTEWALTGKHDIGNLIEPAKQVSNYLLIVTDTTEVCVDYPSYIKKISEQAKLNYGIPFSWTYPSKQRGLRIQFKMPIIL
;
A
#
# COMPACT_ATOMS: atom_id res chain seq x y z
N MET A 1 13.61 24.62 -3.63
CA MET A 1 12.99 25.50 -2.61
C MET A 1 12.64 24.59 -1.44
N ASP A 2 12.89 24.98 -0.19
CA ASP A 2 12.57 24.08 0.94
C ASP A 2 11.04 24.10 1.18
N ILE A 3 10.37 23.06 0.67
CA ILE A 3 8.91 22.94 0.63
C ILE A 3 8.31 22.96 2.04
N GLN A 4 9.03 22.44 3.04
CA GLN A 4 8.61 22.50 4.45
C GLN A 4 8.67 23.93 4.99
N SER A 5 9.69 24.71 4.61
CA SER A 5 9.82 26.12 5.01
C SER A 5 8.75 27.02 4.38
N GLU A 6 8.37 26.73 3.13
CA GLU A 6 7.38 27.53 2.40
C GLU A 6 5.95 27.15 2.83
N SER A 7 5.70 25.88 3.19
CA SER A 7 4.42 25.45 3.75
C SER A 7 4.07 26.17 5.06
N ASN A 8 5.07 26.38 5.92
CA ASN A 8 4.92 27.20 7.14
C ASN A 8 4.64 28.69 6.85
N ARG A 9 5.01 29.19 5.65
CA ARG A 9 4.71 30.56 5.19
C ARG A 9 3.25 30.72 4.74
N LEU A 10 2.53 29.63 4.50
CA LEU A 10 1.16 29.62 3.94
C LEU A 10 0.06 30.03 4.93
N LYS A 11 0.38 30.43 6.18
CA LYS A 11 -0.58 30.79 7.24
C LYS A 11 -1.64 31.85 6.84
N ASN A 12 -1.44 32.60 5.75
CA ASN A 12 -2.27 33.75 5.36
C ASN A 12 -2.68 33.80 3.87
N LEU A 13 -2.60 32.71 3.11
CA LEU A 13 -2.90 32.77 1.68
C LEU A 13 -4.40 32.71 1.35
N SER A 14 -4.81 33.50 0.35
CA SER A 14 -6.13 33.40 -0.29
C SER A 14 -6.25 32.09 -1.10
N GLY A 15 -7.49 31.72 -1.48
CA GLY A 15 -7.77 30.52 -2.26
C GLY A 15 -6.93 30.39 -3.54
N ASP A 16 -6.77 31.49 -4.27
CA ASP A 16 -6.01 31.52 -5.52
C ASP A 16 -4.51 31.27 -5.30
N ALA A 17 -3.97 31.75 -4.18
CA ALA A 17 -2.55 31.61 -3.88
C ALA A 17 -2.18 30.17 -3.47
N LEU A 18 -3.08 29.44 -2.78
CA LEU A 18 -2.91 28.01 -2.54
C LEU A 18 -2.94 27.21 -3.86
N GLN A 19 -3.84 27.53 -4.78
CA GLN A 19 -3.90 26.84 -6.07
C GLN A 19 -2.63 27.06 -6.90
N VAL A 20 -2.09 28.27 -6.93
CA VAL A 20 -0.83 28.58 -7.63
C VAL A 20 0.35 27.85 -6.98
N PHE A 21 0.41 27.81 -5.65
CA PHE A 21 1.44 27.06 -4.93
C PHE A 21 1.40 25.57 -5.26
N LEU A 22 0.22 24.94 -5.20
CA LEU A 22 0.05 23.52 -5.52
C LEU A 22 0.39 23.23 -6.99
N GLU A 23 -0.02 24.10 -7.91
CA GLU A 23 0.33 23.96 -9.33
C GLU A 23 1.85 23.96 -9.54
N ASN A 24 2.57 24.89 -8.92
CA ASN A 24 4.03 24.93 -9.04
C ASN A 24 4.68 23.70 -8.39
N THR A 25 4.15 23.24 -7.26
CA THR A 25 4.60 22.03 -6.58
C THR A 25 4.44 20.80 -7.47
N PHE A 26 3.28 20.63 -8.11
CA PHE A 26 3.05 19.50 -9.00
C PHE A 26 3.88 19.58 -10.28
N LYS A 27 4.16 20.78 -10.82
CA LYS A 27 5.13 20.95 -11.91
C LYS A 27 6.52 20.45 -11.51
N GLU A 28 7.01 20.87 -10.34
CA GLU A 28 8.29 20.40 -9.82
C GLU A 28 8.31 18.86 -9.62
N MET A 29 7.19 18.28 -9.19
CA MET A 29 7.08 16.82 -9.04
C MET A 29 7.09 16.08 -10.38
N VAL A 30 6.48 16.66 -11.42
CA VAL A 30 6.61 16.13 -12.80
C VAL A 30 8.06 16.21 -13.26
N ASP A 31 8.73 17.36 -13.06
CA ASP A 31 10.13 17.54 -13.45
C ASP A 31 11.07 16.56 -12.73
N LYS A 32 10.75 16.20 -11.48
CA LYS A 32 11.47 15.19 -10.68
C LYS A 32 11.03 13.75 -10.94
N SER A 33 10.10 13.51 -11.87
CA SER A 33 9.54 12.18 -12.14
C SER A 33 8.91 11.50 -10.91
N ILE A 34 8.33 12.27 -9.99
CA ILE A 34 7.57 11.76 -8.83
C ILE A 34 6.14 11.38 -9.28
N ILE A 35 5.58 12.13 -10.22
CA ILE A 35 4.30 11.87 -10.90
C ILE A 35 4.50 12.03 -12.41
N LEU A 36 3.64 11.42 -13.23
CA LEU A 36 3.73 11.55 -14.69
C LEU A 36 3.23 12.92 -15.16
N ASN A 37 2.05 13.31 -14.68
CA ASN A 37 1.42 14.59 -15.05
C ASN A 37 0.33 14.96 -14.05
N PHE A 38 -0.22 16.17 -14.20
CA PHE A 38 -1.42 16.59 -13.50
C PHE A 38 -2.34 17.47 -14.34
N GLN A 39 -3.61 17.47 -13.99
CA GLN A 39 -4.64 18.34 -14.59
C GLN A 39 -5.34 19.16 -13.50
N LYS A 40 -5.76 20.38 -13.84
CA LYS A 40 -6.45 21.29 -12.93
C LYS A 40 -7.94 21.37 -13.24
N ASN A 41 -8.76 21.49 -12.20
CA ASN A 41 -10.20 21.77 -12.28
C ASN A 41 -10.94 20.85 -13.26
N VAL A 42 -10.66 19.55 -13.15
CA VAL A 42 -11.26 18.51 -13.98
C VAL A 42 -12.68 18.25 -13.48
N ASN A 43 -13.62 18.15 -14.42
CA ASN A 43 -15.02 17.90 -14.10
C ASN A 43 -15.44 16.52 -14.60
N TYR A 44 -16.27 15.85 -13.81
CA TYR A 44 -16.90 14.59 -14.17
C TYR A 44 -18.42 14.71 -14.12
N ASN A 45 -19.10 13.91 -14.93
CA ASN A 45 -20.54 13.78 -14.96
C ASN A 45 -21.02 12.59 -14.11
N HIS A 46 -22.29 12.64 -13.68
CA HIS A 46 -22.96 11.45 -13.18
C HIS A 46 -23.23 10.49 -14.34
N LYS A 47 -22.93 9.20 -14.15
CA LYS A 47 -23.19 8.14 -15.13
C LYS A 47 -24.68 8.10 -15.45
N GLY A 48 -25.04 8.20 -16.73
CA GLY A 48 -26.44 8.26 -17.17
C GLY A 48 -27.06 9.66 -17.23
N TYR A 49 -26.30 10.72 -16.92
CA TYR A 49 -26.74 12.11 -17.01
C TYR A 49 -25.79 12.94 -17.88
N SER A 50 -26.33 14.00 -18.50
CA SER A 50 -25.62 14.84 -19.46
C SER A 50 -24.94 16.07 -18.86
N TYR A 51 -25.14 16.39 -17.57
CA TYR A 51 -24.51 17.56 -16.94
C TYR A 51 -23.01 17.33 -16.74
N PRO A 52 -22.13 18.06 -17.47
CA PRO A 52 -20.71 17.71 -17.54
C PRO A 52 -19.89 18.25 -16.36
N ARG A 53 -20.46 19.12 -15.52
CA ARG A 53 -19.77 19.81 -14.40
C ARG A 53 -20.32 19.38 -13.03
N GLN A 54 -20.72 18.12 -12.92
CA GLN A 54 -21.40 17.63 -11.71
C GLN A 54 -20.45 17.49 -10.54
N TYR A 55 -19.24 16.99 -10.79
CA TYR A 55 -18.24 16.71 -9.77
C TYR A 55 -16.92 17.36 -10.13
N LEU A 56 -16.43 18.25 -9.27
CA LEU A 56 -15.18 18.96 -9.48
C LEU A 56 -14.02 18.29 -8.75
N VAL A 57 -12.94 18.03 -9.46
CA VAL A 57 -11.64 17.66 -8.90
C VAL A 57 -10.70 18.85 -9.09
N ASN A 58 -10.13 19.39 -8.01
CA ASN A 58 -9.23 20.54 -8.13
C ASN A 58 -7.92 20.16 -8.82
N PHE A 59 -7.36 19.00 -8.47
CA PHE A 59 -6.20 18.43 -9.15
C PHE A 59 -6.37 16.92 -9.33
N LEU A 60 -6.18 16.47 -10.57
CA LEU A 60 -6.07 15.05 -10.92
C LEU A 60 -4.59 14.77 -11.22
N LEU A 61 -3.95 13.95 -10.39
CA LEU A 61 -2.56 13.52 -10.61
C LEU A 61 -2.56 12.14 -11.27
N GLU A 62 -1.68 11.95 -12.24
CA GLU A 62 -1.39 10.66 -12.88
C GLU A 62 -0.06 10.13 -12.35
N THR A 63 -0.08 8.93 -11.78
CA THR A 63 1.09 8.31 -11.12
C THR A 63 1.91 7.47 -12.11
N LEU A 64 3.14 7.13 -11.74
CA LEU A 64 4.08 6.40 -12.62
C LEU A 64 3.56 5.01 -13.04
N ASP A 65 2.71 4.39 -12.22
CA ASP A 65 2.02 3.12 -12.50
C ASP A 65 0.71 3.29 -13.30
N ASN A 66 0.44 4.48 -13.85
CA ASN A 66 -0.75 4.86 -14.62
C ASN A 66 -2.06 4.75 -13.80
N LYS A 67 -1.99 5.08 -12.52
CA LYS A 67 -3.15 5.22 -11.63
C LYS A 67 -3.42 6.70 -11.35
N TYR A 68 -4.50 6.98 -10.65
CA TYR A 68 -4.95 8.34 -10.38
C TYR A 68 -5.02 8.68 -8.89
N ILE A 69 -4.65 9.91 -8.57
CA ILE A 69 -4.89 10.54 -7.27
C ILE A 69 -5.79 11.76 -7.53
N ILE A 70 -6.94 11.82 -6.87
CA ILE A 70 -7.84 12.97 -6.95
C ILE A 70 -7.69 13.84 -5.70
N ILE A 71 -7.60 15.14 -5.90
CA ILE A 71 -7.36 16.12 -4.83
C ILE A 71 -8.41 17.23 -4.92
N ASN A 72 -9.12 17.42 -3.82
CA ASN A 72 -9.92 18.61 -3.58
C ASN A 72 -9.25 19.40 -2.45
N SER A 73 -8.88 20.65 -2.73
CA SER A 73 -8.12 21.48 -1.80
C SER A 73 -8.93 22.67 -1.30
N SER A 74 -8.65 23.09 -0.07
CA SER A 74 -9.22 24.31 0.51
C SER A 74 -8.21 24.98 1.42
N THR A 75 -8.32 26.30 1.57
CA THR A 75 -7.42 27.09 2.43
C THR A 75 -7.74 27.00 3.92
N SER A 76 -8.90 26.45 4.28
CA SER A 76 -9.27 26.22 5.67
C SER A 76 -10.33 25.12 5.77
N PHE A 77 -10.27 24.33 6.84
CA PHE A 77 -11.29 23.33 7.10
C PHE A 77 -12.51 23.97 7.75
N ARG A 78 -13.66 23.72 7.14
CA ARG A 78 -14.96 23.96 7.76
C ARG A 78 -15.89 22.79 7.48
N ASN A 79 -16.48 22.23 8.53
CA ASN A 79 -17.31 21.03 8.45
C ASN A 79 -18.52 21.21 7.49
N ASP A 80 -19.15 22.38 7.49
CA ASP A 80 -20.26 22.68 6.58
C ASP A 80 -19.84 22.65 5.09
N ARG A 81 -18.63 23.13 4.78
CA ARG A 81 -18.09 23.19 3.42
C ARG A 81 -17.47 21.87 2.96
N PHE A 82 -16.98 21.05 3.89
CA PHE A 82 -16.43 19.73 3.58
C PHE A 82 -17.43 18.85 2.82
N LYS A 83 -18.73 19.01 3.09
CA LYS A 83 -19.79 18.28 2.38
C LYS A 83 -19.74 18.47 0.86
N GLY A 84 -19.33 19.64 0.36
CA GLY A 84 -19.15 19.88 -1.07
C GLY A 84 -18.01 19.05 -1.64
N GLN A 85 -16.84 19.08 -0.99
CA GLN A 85 -15.69 18.24 -1.38
C GLN A 85 -16.03 16.75 -1.31
N ALA A 86 -16.73 16.33 -0.26
CA ALA A 86 -17.18 14.96 -0.09
C ALA A 86 -18.12 14.53 -1.23
N TYR A 87 -19.08 15.40 -1.59
CA TYR A 87 -19.99 15.15 -2.71
C TYR A 87 -19.25 14.99 -4.04
N ASP A 88 -18.29 15.87 -4.32
CA ASP A 88 -17.47 15.80 -5.53
C ASP A 88 -16.66 14.49 -5.58
N ILE A 89 -15.94 14.18 -4.50
CA ILE A 89 -15.10 12.99 -4.40
C ILE A 89 -15.94 11.71 -4.53
N GLU A 90 -17.04 11.60 -3.78
CA GLU A 90 -17.92 10.44 -3.85
C GLU A 90 -18.50 10.25 -5.25
N GLY A 91 -18.87 11.37 -5.90
CA GLY A 91 -19.36 11.37 -7.26
C GLY A 91 -18.35 10.81 -8.26
N VAL A 92 -17.11 11.27 -8.19
CA VAL A 92 -16.02 10.77 -9.04
C VAL A 92 -15.76 9.28 -8.78
N LEU A 93 -15.65 8.88 -7.52
CA LEU A 93 -15.38 7.48 -7.14
C LEU A 93 -16.50 6.52 -7.57
N LYS A 94 -17.75 6.97 -7.69
CA LYS A 94 -18.88 6.12 -8.09
C LYS A 94 -19.25 6.18 -9.56
N HIS A 95 -18.96 7.30 -10.24
CA HIS A 95 -19.57 7.57 -11.54
C HIS A 95 -18.58 7.89 -12.66
N SER A 96 -17.32 8.20 -12.34
CA SER A 96 -16.32 8.49 -13.35
C SER A 96 -15.75 7.21 -13.99
N TYR A 97 -15.27 7.35 -15.24
CA TYR A 97 -14.59 6.25 -15.94
C TYR A 97 -13.20 5.94 -15.35
N ILE A 98 -12.63 6.84 -14.54
CA ILE A 98 -11.34 6.63 -13.86
C ILE A 98 -11.48 5.93 -12.51
N SER A 99 -12.70 5.75 -11.99
CA SER A 99 -12.97 5.28 -10.62
C SER A 99 -12.24 3.98 -10.26
N SER A 100 -12.10 3.05 -11.21
CA SER A 100 -11.38 1.78 -11.04
C SER A 100 -9.88 1.92 -10.85
N ASP A 101 -9.31 3.09 -11.17
CA ASP A 101 -7.88 3.36 -11.16
C ASP A 101 -7.50 4.47 -10.17
N VAL A 102 -8.45 4.96 -9.36
CA VAL A 102 -8.16 5.90 -8.28
C VAL A 102 -7.60 5.16 -7.07
N ILE A 103 -6.33 5.42 -6.74
CA ILE A 103 -5.64 4.84 -5.58
C ILE A 103 -5.71 5.72 -4.32
N ALA A 104 -6.11 6.98 -4.50
CA ALA A 104 -6.24 7.95 -3.42
C ALA A 104 -7.22 9.07 -3.78
N ALA A 105 -8.15 9.36 -2.85
CA ALA A 105 -8.96 10.57 -2.87
C ALA A 105 -8.66 11.44 -1.65
N ILE A 106 -8.15 12.65 -1.88
CA ILE A 106 -7.56 13.49 -0.85
C ILE A 106 -8.35 14.78 -0.71
N ALA A 107 -8.82 15.06 0.51
CA ALA A 107 -9.16 16.41 0.92
C ALA A 107 -7.93 17.07 1.53
N LEU A 108 -7.45 18.13 0.88
CA LEU A 108 -6.15 18.76 1.14
C LEU A 108 -6.30 20.12 1.80
N TYR A 109 -5.53 20.34 2.86
CA TYR A 109 -5.55 21.56 3.67
C TYR A 109 -4.13 22.09 3.94
N PRO A 110 -3.95 23.37 4.33
CA PRO A 110 -2.66 23.88 4.76
C PRO A 110 -2.19 23.24 6.07
N ASP A 111 -0.88 23.20 6.30
CA ASP A 111 -0.31 22.61 7.52
C ASP A 111 -0.79 23.31 8.81
N SER A 112 -1.10 24.61 8.73
CA SER A 112 -1.63 25.39 9.87
C SER A 112 -2.94 24.84 10.44
N GLU A 113 -3.70 24.06 9.66
CA GLU A 113 -4.94 23.43 10.15
C GLU A 113 -4.67 22.37 11.23
N LEU A 114 -3.47 21.78 11.27
CA LEU A 114 -3.05 20.87 12.33
C LEU A 114 -2.59 21.59 13.61
N GLU A 115 -2.18 22.86 13.50
CA GLU A 115 -1.73 23.66 14.65
C GLU A 115 -2.91 24.36 15.33
N ASP A 116 -3.76 25.01 14.52
CA ASP A 116 -4.68 26.03 15.01
C ASP A 116 -6.17 25.64 14.90
N ASN A 117 -6.53 24.61 14.11
CA ASN A 117 -7.92 24.23 13.86
C ASN A 117 -8.33 22.93 14.56
N GLN A 118 -8.75 23.04 15.81
CA GLN A 118 -9.27 21.89 16.58
C GLN A 118 -10.46 21.19 15.91
N THR A 119 -11.25 21.89 15.09
CA THR A 119 -12.36 21.29 14.35
C THR A 119 -11.85 20.30 13.30
N PHE A 120 -10.78 20.65 12.58
CA PHE A 120 -10.13 19.77 11.61
C PHE A 120 -9.54 18.54 12.31
N ILE A 121 -8.76 18.76 13.36
CA ILE A 121 -8.11 17.69 14.14
C ILE A 121 -9.16 16.69 14.66
N ASN A 122 -10.22 17.20 15.29
CA ASN A 122 -11.30 16.35 15.82
C ASN A 122 -12.06 15.64 14.70
N PHE A 123 -12.31 16.30 13.57
CA PHE A 123 -12.99 15.68 12.44
C PHE A 123 -12.15 14.53 11.86
N ARG A 124 -10.86 14.77 11.62
CA ARG A 124 -9.90 13.77 11.12
C ARG A 124 -9.83 12.56 12.05
N GLN A 125 -9.77 12.78 13.36
CA GLN A 125 -9.77 11.71 14.35
C GLN A 125 -11.09 10.91 14.32
N ARG A 126 -12.24 11.58 14.27
CA ARG A 126 -13.55 10.90 14.17
C ARG A 126 -13.73 10.10 12.89
N VAL A 127 -13.17 10.54 11.78
CA VAL A 127 -13.15 9.76 10.53
C VAL A 127 -12.30 8.51 10.72
N LYS A 128 -11.09 8.66 11.29
CA LYS A 128 -10.20 7.53 11.60
C LYS A 128 -10.83 6.50 12.54
N ASP A 129 -11.60 6.96 13.53
CA ASP A 129 -12.28 6.10 14.51
C ASP A 129 -13.59 5.49 13.97
N GLY A 130 -13.97 5.78 12.72
CA GLY A 130 -15.21 5.28 12.11
C GLY A 130 -16.49 5.92 12.66
N ILE A 131 -16.37 7.00 13.45
CA ILE A 131 -17.50 7.75 14.03
C ILE A 131 -18.18 8.63 12.99
N THR A 132 -17.40 9.17 12.05
CA THR A 132 -17.90 10.03 10.98
C THR A 132 -17.55 9.42 9.63
N TYR A 133 -18.55 9.28 8.76
CA TYR A 133 -18.33 8.87 7.37
C TYR A 133 -17.65 9.98 6.56
N SER A 134 -16.67 9.59 5.75
CA SER A 134 -16.07 10.43 4.71
C SER A 134 -15.83 9.59 3.46
N PRO A 135 -16.16 10.10 2.25
CA PRO A 135 -15.81 9.42 1.00
C PRO A 135 -14.35 9.64 0.60
N THR A 136 -13.61 10.51 1.28
CA THR A 136 -12.18 10.73 1.04
C THR A 136 -11.38 9.57 1.61
N THR A 137 -10.41 9.07 0.84
CA THR A 137 -9.40 8.15 1.37
C THR A 137 -8.52 8.83 2.41
N TYR A 138 -8.16 10.11 2.19
CA TYR A 138 -7.29 10.85 3.11
C TYR A 138 -7.76 12.28 3.35
N LEU A 139 -7.53 12.73 4.58
CA LEU A 139 -7.55 14.13 5.00
C LEU A 139 -6.11 14.50 5.31
N LEU A 140 -5.44 15.17 4.37
CA LEU A 140 -4.01 15.47 4.46
C LEU A 140 -3.76 16.97 4.53
N THR A 141 -2.63 17.33 5.10
CA THR A 141 -2.02 18.63 4.88
C THR A 141 -1.05 18.62 3.70
N VAL A 142 -0.55 19.80 3.31
CA VAL A 142 0.40 19.96 2.21
C VAL A 142 1.69 19.16 2.43
N SER A 143 2.29 19.24 3.63
CA SER A 143 3.52 18.49 3.94
C SER A 143 3.28 16.98 3.97
N GLU A 144 2.11 16.54 4.42
CA GLU A 144 1.72 15.13 4.40
C GLU A 144 1.54 14.63 2.96
N LEU A 145 0.90 15.43 2.08
CA LEU A 145 0.77 15.11 0.66
C LEU A 145 2.13 14.97 -0.03
N TYR A 146 3.07 15.87 0.26
CA TYR A 146 4.42 15.80 -0.30
C TYR A 146 5.10 14.48 0.07
N SER A 147 5.08 14.14 1.37
CA SER A 147 5.63 12.89 1.89
C SER A 147 4.93 11.67 1.29
N PHE A 148 3.62 11.74 1.12
CA PHE A 148 2.80 10.69 0.49
C PHE A 148 3.28 10.42 -0.94
N LEU A 149 3.47 11.47 -1.75
CA LEU A 149 3.86 11.34 -3.16
C LEU A 149 5.31 10.84 -3.31
N GLU A 150 6.24 11.30 -2.48
CA GLU A 150 7.62 10.78 -2.49
C GLU A 150 7.70 9.31 -2.09
N ASN A 151 6.96 8.89 -1.06
CA ASN A 151 6.92 7.49 -0.66
C ASN A 151 6.26 6.61 -1.73
N HIS A 152 5.24 7.14 -2.41
CA HIS A 152 4.61 6.44 -3.52
C HIS A 152 5.58 6.26 -4.69
N SER A 153 6.27 7.30 -5.14
CA SER A 153 7.23 7.17 -6.25
C SER A 153 8.37 6.22 -5.90
N ALA A 154 8.90 6.30 -4.67
CA ALA A 154 9.95 5.40 -4.20
C ALA A 154 9.51 3.93 -4.21
N SER A 155 8.24 3.65 -3.90
CA SER A 155 7.71 2.28 -3.95
C SER A 155 7.64 1.72 -5.38
N ILE A 156 7.40 2.57 -6.38
CA ILE A 156 7.40 2.16 -7.79
C ILE A 156 8.84 1.95 -8.27
N GLU A 157 9.77 2.84 -7.92
CA GLU A 157 11.18 2.68 -8.30
C GLU A 157 11.81 1.41 -7.72
N THR A 158 11.40 0.98 -6.52
CA THR A 158 11.83 -0.31 -5.97
C THR A 158 11.33 -1.51 -6.77
N ASP A 159 10.17 -1.39 -7.42
CA ASP A 159 9.64 -2.40 -8.31
C ASP A 159 10.28 -2.32 -9.71
N GLU A 160 10.77 -1.13 -10.12
CA GLU A 160 11.27 -0.88 -11.47
C GLU A 160 12.79 -0.81 -11.64
N THR A 161 13.62 -0.87 -10.58
CA THR A 161 15.08 -0.57 -10.57
C THR A 161 15.76 -0.55 -11.94
N VAL A 162 15.76 0.63 -12.56
CA VAL A 162 16.02 0.93 -13.97
C VAL A 162 17.41 0.48 -14.48
N ASP A 163 17.38 -0.16 -15.65
CA ASP A 163 18.48 -0.42 -16.59
C ASP A 163 19.24 0.87 -16.93
N THR A 164 20.56 0.89 -16.75
CA THR A 164 21.43 1.73 -17.57
C THR A 164 21.84 0.94 -18.80
N GLU A 165 21.41 1.42 -19.97
CA GLU A 165 21.67 0.93 -21.32
C GLU A 165 23.00 0.17 -21.49
N THR A 166 22.94 -1.16 -21.51
CA THR A 166 23.86 -2.00 -22.29
C THR A 166 23.08 -3.24 -22.74
N ASP A 167 23.18 -3.57 -24.04
CA ASP A 167 22.46 -4.65 -24.75
C ASP A 167 22.85 -6.09 -24.30
N ILE A 168 22.75 -6.37 -23.01
CA ILE A 168 22.77 -7.71 -22.44
C ILE A 168 21.59 -7.76 -21.47
N VAL A 169 20.54 -8.52 -21.80
CA VAL A 169 19.38 -8.71 -20.91
C VAL A 169 19.82 -9.53 -19.70
N GLU A 170 20.51 -8.90 -18.75
CA GLU A 170 20.67 -9.44 -17.41
C GLU A 170 19.30 -9.43 -16.73
N LYS A 171 18.89 -10.58 -16.17
CA LYS A 171 17.67 -10.68 -15.35
C LYS A 171 17.91 -9.96 -14.03
N ASP A 172 17.75 -8.65 -14.02
CA ASP A 172 17.97 -7.77 -12.88
C ASP A 172 16.68 -7.55 -12.05
N GLY A 173 16.72 -6.62 -11.09
CA GLY A 173 15.57 -6.31 -10.22
C GLY A 173 14.33 -5.82 -11.00
N SER A 174 14.52 -5.00 -12.04
CA SER A 174 13.43 -4.44 -12.84
C SER A 174 12.68 -5.51 -13.63
N TYR A 175 13.41 -6.50 -14.13
CA TYR A 175 12.84 -7.63 -14.86
C TYR A 175 11.85 -8.41 -13.98
N PHE A 176 12.21 -8.66 -12.73
CA PHE A 176 11.35 -9.40 -11.80
C PHE A 176 10.13 -8.59 -11.35
N GLY A 177 10.28 -7.27 -11.12
CA GLY A 177 9.15 -6.41 -10.76
C GLY A 177 8.12 -6.25 -11.90
N LYS A 178 8.58 -6.00 -13.14
CA LYS A 178 7.70 -5.98 -14.33
C LYS A 178 6.96 -7.29 -14.53
N ARG A 179 7.63 -8.42 -14.28
CA ARG A 179 7.01 -9.76 -14.33
C ARG A 179 5.95 -9.94 -13.23
N GLY A 180 6.18 -9.42 -12.02
CA GLY A 180 5.22 -9.39 -10.93
C GLY A 180 3.95 -8.61 -11.30
N ASN A 181 4.11 -7.35 -11.71
CA ASN A 181 2.99 -6.47 -12.08
C ASN A 181 2.17 -7.04 -13.26
N LYS A 182 2.86 -7.67 -14.23
CA LYS A 182 2.18 -8.34 -15.34
C LYS A 182 1.36 -9.54 -14.85
N LEU A 183 1.91 -10.35 -13.96
CA LEU A 183 1.22 -11.51 -13.38
C LEU A 183 -0.03 -11.06 -12.60
N GLU A 184 0.05 -9.99 -11.81
CA GLU A 184 -1.10 -9.46 -11.07
C GLU A 184 -2.26 -9.08 -12.00
N LYS A 185 -1.96 -8.34 -13.09
CA LYS A 185 -2.94 -7.99 -14.13
C LYS A 185 -3.53 -9.22 -14.81
N GLU A 186 -2.71 -10.24 -15.07
CA GLU A 186 -3.16 -11.52 -15.64
C GLU A 186 -4.10 -12.27 -14.69
N ILE A 187 -3.79 -12.32 -13.39
CA ILE A 187 -4.65 -12.93 -12.38
C ILE A 187 -5.99 -12.19 -12.28
N VAL A 188 -5.97 -10.85 -12.25
CA VAL A 188 -7.20 -10.04 -12.24
C VAL A 188 -8.06 -10.34 -13.47
N LYS A 189 -7.45 -10.48 -14.66
CA LYS A 189 -8.16 -10.87 -15.89
C LYS A 189 -8.73 -12.28 -15.81
N ILE A 190 -8.00 -13.24 -15.25
CA ILE A 190 -8.45 -14.62 -15.06
C ILE A 190 -9.66 -14.66 -14.12
N LEU A 191 -9.61 -13.95 -12.99
CA LEU A 191 -10.66 -13.92 -11.98
C LEU A 191 -11.94 -13.21 -12.46
N ASN A 192 -11.79 -12.13 -13.25
CA ASN A 192 -12.93 -11.41 -13.84
C ASN A 192 -13.55 -12.12 -15.07
N ASN A 193 -12.96 -13.22 -15.55
CA ASN A 193 -13.48 -13.92 -16.73
C ASN A 193 -14.72 -14.75 -16.36
N THR A 194 -15.90 -14.28 -16.79
CA THR A 194 -17.17 -14.97 -16.53
C THR A 194 -17.25 -16.39 -17.08
N THR A 195 -16.47 -16.73 -18.11
CA THR A 195 -16.38 -18.11 -18.63
C THR A 195 -15.70 -19.04 -17.64
N ASN A 196 -14.68 -18.57 -16.91
CA ASN A 196 -14.01 -19.36 -15.88
C ASN A 196 -14.98 -19.69 -14.73
N LEU A 197 -15.77 -18.70 -14.28
CA LEU A 197 -16.79 -18.94 -13.26
C LEU A 197 -17.86 -19.94 -13.73
N LYS A 198 -18.36 -19.80 -14.96
CA LYS A 198 -19.32 -20.76 -15.54
C LYS A 198 -18.75 -22.18 -15.57
N SER A 199 -17.50 -22.33 -16.01
CA SER A 199 -16.82 -23.62 -16.05
C SER A 199 -16.59 -24.20 -14.64
N TYR A 200 -16.18 -23.36 -13.69
CA TYR A 200 -15.99 -23.74 -12.29
C TYR A 200 -17.27 -24.29 -11.66
N LYS A 201 -18.40 -23.58 -11.79
CA LYS A 201 -19.70 -24.04 -11.28
C LYS A 201 -20.15 -25.35 -11.94
N SER A 202 -19.90 -25.48 -13.24
CA SER A 202 -20.29 -26.66 -14.01
C SER A 202 -19.34 -27.85 -13.87
N ASN A 203 -18.28 -27.74 -13.06
CA ASN A 203 -17.18 -28.72 -12.96
C ASN A 203 -16.55 -29.07 -14.33
N THR A 204 -16.51 -28.14 -15.28
CA THR A 204 -15.82 -28.31 -16.56
C THR A 204 -14.41 -27.69 -16.50
N SER A 205 -13.65 -27.77 -17.59
CA SER A 205 -12.28 -27.25 -17.65
C SER A 205 -12.25 -25.72 -17.57
N ALA A 206 -12.27 -25.20 -16.34
CA ALA A 206 -11.88 -23.82 -16.04
C ALA A 206 -10.34 -23.69 -16.05
N GLU A 207 -9.87 -22.45 -16.08
CA GLU A 207 -8.44 -22.16 -15.94
C GLU A 207 -7.91 -22.67 -14.55
N PRO A 208 -6.80 -23.42 -14.50
CA PRO A 208 -6.31 -24.04 -13.25
C PRO A 208 -6.04 -23.08 -12.09
N LEU A 209 -5.43 -21.91 -12.37
CA LEU A 209 -5.11 -20.92 -11.34
C LEU A 209 -6.38 -20.31 -10.75
N PHE A 210 -7.40 -20.05 -11.56
CA PHE A 210 -8.74 -19.65 -11.10
C PHE A 210 -9.28 -20.63 -10.07
N ASN A 211 -9.28 -21.93 -10.40
CA ASN A 211 -9.78 -22.96 -9.51
C ASN A 211 -9.00 -23.02 -8.20
N LYS A 212 -7.66 -22.92 -8.24
CA LYS A 212 -6.82 -22.92 -7.04
C LYS A 212 -7.17 -21.76 -6.11
N ILE A 213 -7.29 -20.55 -6.66
CA ILE A 213 -7.60 -19.35 -5.87
C ILE A 213 -9.00 -19.45 -5.27
N ILE A 214 -10.02 -19.74 -6.08
CA ILE A 214 -11.41 -19.78 -5.62
C ILE A 214 -11.65 -20.94 -4.64
N ASN A 215 -11.07 -22.12 -4.87
CA ASN A 215 -11.18 -23.22 -3.92
C ASN A 215 -10.56 -22.88 -2.58
N GLN A 216 -9.39 -22.23 -2.57
CA GLN A 216 -8.73 -21.85 -1.32
C GLN A 216 -9.53 -20.80 -0.55
N ILE A 217 -10.06 -19.78 -1.25
CA ILE A 217 -10.81 -18.69 -0.61
C ILE A 217 -12.18 -19.16 -0.11
N CYS A 218 -12.89 -19.95 -0.91
CA CYS A 218 -14.21 -20.44 -0.56
C CYS A 218 -14.17 -21.62 0.42
N ALA A 219 -12.98 -22.18 0.71
CA ALA A 219 -12.81 -23.36 1.55
C ALA A 219 -13.51 -23.18 2.91
N GLY A 220 -14.58 -23.96 3.12
CA GLY A 220 -15.33 -23.99 4.38
C GLY A 220 -16.33 -22.87 4.62
N ASN A 221 -16.43 -21.88 3.72
CA ASN A 221 -17.21 -20.65 3.97
C ASN A 221 -18.19 -20.27 2.85
N VAL A 222 -17.95 -20.69 1.60
CA VAL A 222 -18.80 -20.31 0.47
C VAL A 222 -19.12 -21.53 -0.39
N ASP A 223 -20.40 -21.86 -0.53
CA ASP A 223 -20.84 -22.86 -1.51
C ASP A 223 -20.68 -22.31 -2.93
N LYS A 224 -20.02 -23.08 -3.79
CA LYS A 224 -19.80 -22.74 -5.20
C LYS A 224 -21.12 -22.43 -5.93
N GLU A 225 -22.21 -23.09 -5.56
CA GLU A 225 -23.51 -22.89 -6.21
C GLU A 225 -24.11 -21.52 -5.90
N ASN A 226 -23.78 -20.98 -4.73
CA ASN A 226 -24.25 -19.68 -4.27
C ASN A 226 -23.48 -18.52 -4.90
N ILE A 227 -22.36 -18.77 -5.59
CA ILE A 227 -21.58 -17.72 -6.25
C ILE A 227 -22.34 -17.18 -7.47
N ILE A 228 -22.64 -15.88 -7.45
CA ILE A 228 -23.31 -15.12 -8.52
C ILE A 228 -22.27 -14.48 -9.44
N ALA A 229 -21.27 -13.82 -8.86
CA ALA A 229 -20.24 -13.12 -9.61
C ALA A 229 -18.92 -13.07 -8.82
N ILE A 230 -17.83 -12.89 -9.55
CA ILE A 230 -16.50 -12.60 -8.99
C ILE A 230 -16.02 -11.31 -9.62
N GLN A 231 -15.50 -10.42 -8.80
CA GLN A 231 -14.90 -9.16 -9.21
C GLN A 231 -13.52 -9.05 -8.57
N ALA A 232 -12.49 -8.83 -9.38
CA ALA A 232 -11.11 -8.68 -8.89
C ALA A 232 -10.50 -7.35 -9.36
N THR A 233 -9.59 -6.79 -8.58
CA THR A 233 -8.83 -5.58 -8.92
C THR A 233 -7.43 -5.60 -8.32
N ASP A 234 -6.47 -5.02 -9.05
CA ASP A 234 -5.11 -4.69 -8.62
C ASP A 234 -4.99 -3.22 -8.15
N THR A 235 -6.09 -2.46 -8.12
CA THR A 235 -6.11 -1.08 -7.62
C THR A 235 -6.33 -1.11 -6.12
N ILE A 236 -5.24 -1.02 -5.36
CA ILE A 236 -5.25 -1.09 -3.89
C ILE A 236 -5.07 0.33 -3.32
N PRO A 237 -5.92 0.76 -2.36
CA PRO A 237 -5.70 2.03 -1.67
C PRO A 237 -4.32 2.06 -1.00
N LYS A 238 -3.57 3.15 -1.20
CA LYS A 238 -2.24 3.32 -0.59
C LYS A 238 -2.32 3.44 0.94
N LEU A 239 -1.21 3.21 1.61
CA LEU A 239 -1.11 3.48 3.06
C LEU A 239 -1.16 5.00 3.30
N LEU A 240 -1.42 5.43 4.54
CA LEU A 240 -1.36 6.85 4.92
C LEU A 240 -0.02 7.48 4.54
N SER A 241 1.06 6.71 4.63
CA SER A 241 2.39 7.14 4.22
C SER A 241 2.56 7.31 2.70
N GLY A 242 1.64 6.82 1.87
CA GLY A 242 1.77 6.74 0.41
C GLY A 242 2.43 5.46 -0.10
N GLY A 243 2.96 4.62 0.81
CA GLY A 243 3.53 3.32 0.46
C GLY A 243 2.50 2.29 0.00
N ASN A 244 2.97 1.24 -0.67
CA ASN A 244 2.15 0.11 -1.08
C ASN A 244 1.69 -0.72 0.13
N ALA A 245 0.44 -1.16 0.09
CA ALA A 245 -0.08 -2.16 1.02
C ALA A 245 0.56 -3.54 0.76
N LYS A 246 0.33 -4.52 1.64
CA LYS A 246 0.74 -5.92 1.39
C LYS A 246 -0.22 -6.68 0.50
N THR A 247 -1.39 -6.12 0.25
CA THR A 247 -2.35 -6.66 -0.70
C THR A 247 -1.96 -6.21 -2.09
N ASP A 248 -1.94 -7.16 -3.01
CA ASP A 248 -1.66 -6.94 -4.43
C ASP A 248 -2.97 -7.10 -5.25
N ILE A 249 -3.90 -7.96 -4.80
CA ILE A 249 -5.21 -8.18 -5.42
C ILE A 249 -6.32 -8.21 -4.37
N ILE A 250 -7.42 -7.50 -4.64
CA ILE A 250 -8.69 -7.63 -3.92
C ILE A 250 -9.65 -8.46 -4.77
N ILE A 251 -10.32 -9.43 -4.16
CA ILE A 251 -11.38 -10.22 -4.78
C ILE A 251 -12.68 -10.08 -3.98
N ALA A 252 -13.76 -9.74 -4.67
CA ALA A 252 -15.12 -9.73 -4.17
C ALA A 252 -15.90 -10.89 -4.79
N ILE A 253 -16.30 -11.84 -3.96
CA ILE A 253 -17.15 -12.98 -4.31
C ILE A 253 -18.58 -12.61 -3.91
N VAL A 254 -19.39 -12.30 -4.91
CA VAL A 254 -20.81 -11.97 -4.73
C VAL A 254 -21.60 -13.27 -4.69
N THR A 255 -22.28 -13.51 -3.59
CA THR A 255 -23.11 -14.68 -3.35
C THR A 255 -24.58 -14.30 -3.19
N THR A 256 -25.46 -15.29 -3.13
CA THR A 256 -26.88 -15.10 -2.78
C THR A 256 -27.10 -14.55 -1.37
N GLU A 257 -26.12 -14.69 -0.48
CA GLU A 257 -26.21 -14.31 0.94
C GLU A 257 -25.50 -12.98 1.24
N GLY A 258 -24.69 -12.48 0.30
CA GLY A 258 -23.92 -11.25 0.46
C GLY A 258 -22.60 -11.30 -0.30
N THR A 259 -21.71 -10.34 -0.02
CA THR A 259 -20.39 -10.26 -0.66
C THR A 259 -19.31 -10.63 0.34
N CYS A 260 -18.48 -11.61 -0.01
CA CYS A 260 -17.23 -11.93 0.68
C CYS A 260 -16.10 -11.19 -0.04
N THR A 261 -15.31 -10.40 0.70
CA THR A 261 -14.14 -9.69 0.15
C THR A 261 -12.88 -10.20 0.80
N GLU A 262 -11.94 -10.61 -0.03
CA GLU A 262 -10.66 -11.16 0.39
C GLU A 262 -9.50 -10.48 -0.34
N THR A 263 -8.31 -10.60 0.25
CA THR A 263 -7.11 -9.90 -0.18
C THR A 263 -5.96 -10.90 -0.36
N ILE A 264 -5.22 -10.75 -1.46
CA ILE A 264 -4.17 -11.68 -1.87
C ILE A 264 -2.88 -10.89 -2.08
N SER A 265 -1.77 -11.38 -1.53
CA SER A 265 -0.42 -10.97 -1.95
C SER A 265 0.11 -11.98 -2.96
N VAL A 266 0.74 -11.49 -4.02
CA VAL A 266 1.28 -12.29 -5.12
C VAL A 266 2.80 -12.26 -5.05
N LYS A 267 3.43 -13.42 -5.26
CA LYS A 267 4.89 -13.54 -5.38
C LYS A 267 5.24 -14.41 -6.58
N CYS A 268 5.83 -13.81 -7.60
CA CYS A 268 6.33 -14.50 -8.78
C CYS A 268 7.82 -14.79 -8.63
N THR A 269 8.21 -16.03 -8.33
CA THR A 269 9.61 -16.35 -8.02
C THR A 269 9.97 -17.82 -8.19
N ASN A 270 11.21 -18.07 -8.61
CA ASN A 270 11.86 -19.40 -8.50
C ASN A 270 12.97 -19.41 -7.43
N LYS A 271 13.16 -18.29 -6.72
CA LYS A 271 14.14 -18.18 -5.63
C LYS A 271 13.56 -18.78 -4.36
N THR A 272 14.42 -19.38 -3.55
CA THR A 272 14.05 -19.95 -2.24
C THR A 272 13.83 -18.89 -1.17
N VAL A 273 14.27 -17.64 -1.40
CA VAL A 273 14.12 -16.51 -0.49
C VAL A 273 13.85 -15.24 -1.30
N VAL A 274 12.85 -14.46 -0.89
CA VAL A 274 12.43 -13.22 -1.57
C VAL A 274 12.13 -12.10 -0.59
N SER A 275 12.28 -10.85 -1.03
CA SER A 275 11.91 -9.68 -0.23
C SER A 275 10.41 -9.67 0.06
N CYS A 276 10.04 -9.37 1.31
CA CYS A 276 8.65 -9.30 1.74
C CYS A 276 8.33 -8.02 2.50
N HIS A 277 9.33 -7.31 3.02
CA HIS A 277 9.11 -6.15 3.88
C HIS A 277 10.30 -5.19 3.83
N ASP A 278 10.04 -3.90 3.77
CA ASP A 278 11.08 -2.86 3.77
C ASP A 278 10.53 -1.59 4.44
N TYR A 279 11.18 -1.09 5.49
CA TYR A 279 10.70 0.06 6.24
C TYR A 279 11.85 0.80 6.94
N LYS A 280 11.61 2.04 7.35
CA LYS A 280 12.53 2.78 8.22
C LYS A 280 12.39 2.28 9.65
N VAL A 281 13.44 2.44 10.45
CA VAL A 281 13.48 2.08 11.87
C VAL A 281 12.33 2.70 12.66
N SER A 282 11.92 3.92 12.32
CA SER A 282 10.79 4.62 12.93
C SER A 282 9.48 3.85 12.80
N ASP A 283 9.28 3.11 11.70
CA ASP A 283 8.10 2.28 11.50
C ASP A 283 8.11 1.04 12.40
N TYR A 284 9.26 0.39 12.55
CA TYR A 284 9.40 -0.74 13.49
C TYR A 284 9.13 -0.28 14.92
N ILE A 285 9.70 0.85 15.35
CA ILE A 285 9.52 1.41 16.69
C ILE A 285 8.03 1.70 16.95
N ARG A 286 7.38 2.35 15.98
CA ARG A 286 5.97 2.72 16.05
C ARG A 286 5.03 1.51 16.03
N VAL A 287 5.24 0.55 15.14
CA VAL A 287 4.37 -0.63 15.02
C VAL A 287 4.55 -1.57 16.21
N LEU A 288 5.77 -1.74 16.71
CA LEU A 288 6.01 -2.57 17.89
C LEU A 288 5.68 -1.87 19.21
N ASP A 289 5.53 -0.55 19.20
CA ASP A 289 5.30 0.30 20.38
C ASP A 289 6.44 0.20 21.41
N ILE A 290 7.67 0.42 20.92
CA ILE A 290 8.92 0.19 21.67
C ILE A 290 9.75 1.47 21.81
N GLU A 291 9.12 2.64 21.74
CA GLU A 291 9.78 3.93 21.89
C GLU A 291 10.52 4.01 23.24
N ASN A 292 11.70 4.64 23.26
CA ASN A 292 12.55 4.75 24.45
C ASN A 292 12.96 3.41 25.10
N THR A 293 13.00 2.30 24.33
CA THR A 293 13.49 1.01 24.83
C THR A 293 14.85 0.63 24.23
N LYS A 294 15.58 -0.27 24.90
CA LYS A 294 16.82 -0.83 24.36
C LYS A 294 16.59 -1.60 23.05
N LEU A 295 15.39 -2.17 22.85
CA LEU A 295 15.02 -2.82 21.59
C LEU A 295 14.97 -1.82 20.43
N ALA A 296 14.45 -0.61 20.65
CA ALA A 296 14.49 0.45 19.64
C ALA A 296 15.92 0.82 19.24
N ASP A 297 16.84 0.85 20.22
CA ASP A 297 18.25 1.13 19.95
C ASP A 297 18.91 0.01 19.13
N TYR A 298 18.56 -1.26 19.37
CA TYR A 298 18.99 -2.37 18.51
C TYR A 298 18.50 -2.21 17.06
N PHE A 299 17.24 -1.82 16.85
CA PHE A 299 16.71 -1.56 15.51
C PHE A 299 17.42 -0.40 14.82
N LYS A 300 17.70 0.71 15.55
CA LYS A 300 18.49 1.85 15.02
C LYS A 300 19.89 1.41 14.62
N LEU A 301 20.53 0.61 15.45
CA LEU A 301 21.85 0.08 15.21
C LEU A 301 21.88 -0.86 14.00
N PHE A 302 20.90 -1.76 13.88
CA PHE A 302 20.79 -2.63 12.71
C PHE A 302 20.59 -1.81 11.42
N GLN A 303 19.74 -0.78 11.43
CA GLN A 303 19.58 0.07 10.25
C GLN A 303 20.89 0.75 9.85
N ALA A 304 21.67 1.25 10.82
CA ALA A 304 22.96 1.88 10.57
C ALA A 304 24.01 0.88 10.01
N TYR A 305 23.95 -0.38 10.47
CA TYR A 305 24.87 -1.46 10.09
C TYR A 305 24.10 -2.70 9.57
N PRO A 306 23.44 -2.62 8.39
CA PRO A 306 22.38 -3.56 7.99
C PRO A 306 22.89 -4.87 7.39
N SER A 307 23.89 -5.49 8.02
CA SER A 307 24.28 -6.88 7.81
C SER A 307 24.59 -7.53 9.14
N TYR A 308 24.46 -8.85 9.25
CA TYR A 308 24.74 -9.58 10.49
C TYR A 308 26.16 -9.26 11.03
N GLU A 309 27.16 -9.35 10.15
CA GLU A 309 28.56 -9.08 10.51
C GLU A 309 28.78 -7.62 10.94
N ALA A 310 28.25 -6.65 10.20
CA ALA A 310 28.44 -5.24 10.52
C ALA A 310 27.69 -4.86 11.80
N PHE A 311 26.47 -5.36 11.99
CA PHE A 311 25.70 -5.15 13.20
C PHE A 311 26.43 -5.71 14.43
N GLU A 312 26.89 -6.96 14.37
CA GLU A 312 27.60 -7.62 15.46
C GLU A 312 28.92 -6.91 15.78
N ALA A 313 29.68 -6.48 14.76
CA ALA A 313 30.94 -5.74 14.95
C ALA A 313 30.78 -4.33 15.54
N ASN A 314 29.58 -3.76 15.49
CA ASN A 314 29.28 -2.40 15.98
C ASN A 314 28.39 -2.40 17.24
N LEU A 315 28.19 -3.55 17.90
CA LEU A 315 27.48 -3.61 19.17
C LEU A 315 28.25 -2.83 20.26
N PRO A 316 27.60 -1.86 20.94
CA PRO A 316 28.22 -1.17 22.08
C PRO A 316 28.49 -2.11 23.26
N ALA A 317 29.33 -1.67 24.20
CA ALA A 317 29.53 -2.39 25.45
C ALA A 317 28.18 -2.60 26.19
N GLY A 318 27.92 -3.83 26.62
CA GLY A 318 26.65 -4.20 27.26
C GLY A 318 25.51 -4.52 26.29
N TYR A 319 25.78 -4.59 24.98
CA TYR A 319 24.85 -5.10 23.96
C TYR A 319 25.31 -6.48 23.49
N SER A 320 24.39 -7.37 23.14
CA SER A 320 24.68 -8.68 22.58
C SER A 320 23.56 -9.15 21.64
N LYS A 321 23.91 -10.07 20.75
CA LYS A 321 22.94 -10.75 19.88
C LYS A 321 21.86 -11.52 20.65
N SER A 322 22.24 -12.21 21.73
CA SER A 322 21.29 -12.96 22.58
C SER A 322 20.26 -12.02 23.19
N GLU A 323 20.71 -10.88 23.72
CA GLU A 323 19.83 -9.89 24.32
C GLU A 323 18.88 -9.29 23.26
N PHE A 324 19.35 -8.99 22.04
CA PHE A 324 18.47 -8.53 20.98
C PHE A 324 17.34 -9.53 20.68
N GLU A 325 17.69 -10.81 20.56
CA GLU A 325 16.71 -11.88 20.32
C GLU A 325 15.73 -12.05 21.49
N GLU A 326 16.21 -12.00 22.73
CA GLU A 326 15.38 -12.08 23.94
C GLU A 326 14.38 -10.91 24.03
N LEU A 327 14.85 -9.69 23.75
CA LEU A 327 14.00 -8.49 23.73
C LEU A 327 12.99 -8.51 22.59
N LEU A 328 13.34 -9.11 21.45
CA LEU A 328 12.45 -9.20 20.29
C LEU A 328 11.40 -10.31 20.42
N ASN A 329 11.70 -11.38 21.17
CA ASN A 329 10.85 -12.57 21.26
C ASN A 329 9.37 -12.30 21.65
N PRO A 330 9.04 -11.37 22.58
CA PRO A 330 7.64 -11.00 22.87
C PRO A 330 6.88 -10.44 21.66
N TYR A 331 7.59 -9.88 20.68
CA TYR A 331 7.03 -9.20 19.51
C TYR A 331 7.06 -10.05 18.24
N LYS A 332 7.63 -11.26 18.27
CA LYS A 332 7.89 -12.06 17.05
C LYS A 332 6.65 -12.33 16.21
N VAL A 333 5.50 -12.59 16.84
CA VAL A 333 4.23 -12.84 16.14
C VAL A 333 3.77 -11.56 15.45
N LYS A 334 3.71 -10.46 16.21
CA LYS A 334 3.32 -9.13 15.70
C LYS A 334 4.19 -8.70 14.53
N LEU A 335 5.52 -8.86 14.65
CA LEU A 335 6.47 -8.52 13.60
C LEU A 335 6.34 -9.42 12.37
N THR A 336 6.13 -10.73 12.56
CA THR A 336 5.94 -11.69 11.45
C THR A 336 4.66 -11.40 10.68
N GLU A 337 3.56 -11.15 11.37
CA GLU A 337 2.28 -10.78 10.76
C GLU A 337 2.36 -9.42 10.06
N TRP A 338 2.96 -8.40 10.69
CA TRP A 338 3.15 -7.10 10.03
C TRP A 338 4.02 -7.24 8.78
N ALA A 339 5.10 -8.02 8.85
CA ALA A 339 6.02 -8.20 7.75
C ALA A 339 5.35 -8.81 6.50
N LEU A 340 4.52 -9.83 6.71
CA LEU A 340 3.92 -10.62 5.65
C LEU A 340 2.56 -10.09 5.20
N THR A 341 1.73 -9.65 6.14
CA THR A 341 0.33 -9.32 5.87
C THR A 341 0.02 -7.84 5.99
N GLY A 342 0.91 -7.05 6.60
CA GLY A 342 0.68 -5.62 6.87
C GLY A 342 -0.20 -5.36 8.08
N LYS A 343 -0.52 -6.38 8.90
CA LYS A 343 -1.29 -6.22 10.15
C LYS A 343 -0.57 -5.35 11.17
N HIS A 344 -1.30 -4.87 12.18
CA HIS A 344 -0.81 -4.12 13.34
C HIS A 344 -0.36 -2.67 13.07
N ASP A 345 -0.27 -2.25 11.81
CA ASP A 345 0.11 -0.89 11.44
C ASP A 345 -1.08 0.11 11.52
N ILE A 346 -1.74 0.18 12.67
CA ILE A 346 -3.00 0.93 12.87
C ILE A 346 -2.83 2.42 12.54
N GLY A 347 -1.64 2.98 12.75
CA GLY A 347 -1.35 4.37 12.43
C GLY A 347 -1.28 4.67 10.93
N ASN A 348 -1.07 3.66 10.10
CA ASN A 348 -0.77 3.81 8.67
C ASN A 348 -1.83 3.16 7.76
N LEU A 349 -2.60 2.19 8.28
CA LEU A 349 -3.73 1.58 7.57
C LEU A 349 -4.92 2.55 7.55
N ILE A 350 -5.57 2.67 6.38
CA ILE A 350 -6.78 3.49 6.16
C ILE A 350 -8.00 2.59 5.96
N GLU A 351 -7.85 1.57 5.13
CA GLU A 351 -8.87 0.56 4.86
C GLU A 351 -8.29 -0.83 5.15
N PRO A 352 -8.14 -1.22 6.44
CA PRO A 352 -7.48 -2.47 6.81
C PRO A 352 -8.01 -3.69 6.06
N ALA A 353 -9.32 -3.77 5.82
CA ALA A 353 -9.97 -4.86 5.08
C ALA A 353 -9.51 -5.02 3.62
N LYS A 354 -8.95 -3.96 3.02
CA LYS A 354 -8.42 -3.97 1.64
C LYS A 354 -6.89 -3.99 1.60
N GLN A 355 -6.23 -3.56 2.68
CA GLN A 355 -4.79 -3.33 2.70
C GLN A 355 -4.02 -4.45 3.39
N VAL A 356 -4.63 -5.08 4.39
CA VAL A 356 -4.09 -6.28 5.03
C VAL A 356 -4.38 -7.47 4.14
N SER A 357 -3.33 -8.23 3.83
CA SER A 357 -3.44 -9.40 2.97
C SER A 357 -3.82 -10.65 3.77
N ASN A 358 -4.83 -11.40 3.32
CA ASN A 358 -5.31 -12.62 3.99
C ASN A 358 -4.73 -13.89 3.37
N TYR A 359 -4.42 -13.86 2.08
CA TYR A 359 -3.88 -14.99 1.33
C TYR A 359 -2.55 -14.65 0.67
N LEU A 360 -1.73 -15.67 0.47
CA LEU A 360 -0.49 -15.62 -0.30
C LEU A 360 -0.62 -16.53 -1.52
N LEU A 361 -0.38 -15.97 -2.70
CA LEU A 361 -0.26 -16.69 -3.96
C LEU A 361 1.21 -16.68 -4.40
N ILE A 362 1.84 -17.85 -4.40
CA ILE A 362 3.20 -18.06 -4.93
C ILE A 362 3.09 -18.71 -6.30
N VAL A 363 3.68 -18.07 -7.30
CA VAL A 363 3.76 -18.58 -8.67
C VAL A 363 5.22 -18.76 -9.06
N THR A 364 5.60 -19.99 -9.37
CA THR A 364 6.89 -20.37 -9.93
C THR A 364 6.72 -20.76 -11.40
N ASP A 365 7.80 -21.13 -12.09
CA ASP A 365 7.70 -21.60 -13.47
C ASP A 365 6.97 -22.95 -13.60
N THR A 366 6.83 -23.71 -12.51
CA THR A 366 6.27 -25.08 -12.52
C THR A 366 5.11 -25.30 -11.56
N THR A 367 4.92 -24.39 -10.60
CA THR A 367 3.99 -24.58 -9.49
C THR A 367 3.28 -23.28 -9.16
N GLU A 368 2.00 -23.37 -8.84
CA GLU A 368 1.26 -22.28 -8.21
C GLU A 368 0.61 -22.79 -6.93
N VAL A 369 0.79 -22.06 -5.85
CA VAL A 369 0.27 -22.37 -4.51
C VAL A 369 -0.47 -21.15 -3.98
N CYS A 370 -1.73 -21.33 -3.60
CA CYS A 370 -2.52 -20.33 -2.88
C CYS A 370 -2.79 -20.85 -1.46
N VAL A 371 -2.45 -20.08 -0.44
CA VAL A 371 -2.61 -20.45 0.98
C VAL A 371 -3.09 -19.26 1.80
N ASP A 372 -3.79 -19.51 2.90
CA ASP A 372 -4.04 -18.47 3.89
C ASP A 372 -2.77 -18.15 4.69
N TYR A 373 -2.61 -16.89 5.07
CA TYR A 373 -1.43 -16.46 5.83
C TYR A 373 -1.27 -17.14 7.20
N PRO A 374 -2.32 -17.38 8.01
CA PRO A 374 -2.19 -18.14 9.25
C PRO A 374 -1.50 -19.50 9.06
N SER A 375 -1.94 -20.28 8.07
CA SER A 375 -1.32 -21.56 7.70
C SER A 375 0.13 -21.38 7.23
N TYR A 376 0.39 -20.37 6.39
CA TYR A 376 1.74 -20.11 5.89
C TYR A 376 2.72 -19.66 6.99
N ILE A 377 2.29 -18.76 7.88
CA ILE A 377 3.08 -18.26 9.02
C ILE A 377 3.47 -19.40 9.94
N LYS A 378 2.54 -20.32 10.23
CA LYS A 378 2.84 -21.53 10.98
C LYS A 378 3.91 -22.37 10.28
N LYS A 379 3.72 -22.64 8.99
CA LYS A 379 4.65 -23.44 8.18
C LYS A 379 6.07 -22.87 8.18
N ILE A 380 6.23 -21.55 7.94
CA ILE A 380 7.56 -20.92 7.94
C ILE A 380 8.19 -20.88 9.34
N SER A 381 7.39 -20.75 10.39
CA SER A 381 7.92 -20.73 11.77
C SER A 381 8.47 -22.09 12.18
N GLU A 382 7.91 -23.19 11.64
CA GLU A 382 8.33 -24.57 11.91
C GLU A 382 9.50 -25.02 11.03
N GLN A 383 9.60 -24.53 9.79
CA GLN A 383 10.50 -25.08 8.78
C GLN A 383 11.67 -24.16 8.41
N ALA A 384 11.57 -22.86 8.66
CA ALA A 384 12.63 -21.91 8.29
C ALA A 384 13.72 -21.81 9.37
N LYS A 385 14.93 -21.42 8.93
CA LYS A 385 15.95 -20.94 9.85
C LYS A 385 15.51 -19.62 10.46
N LEU A 386 15.47 -19.56 11.79
CA LEU A 386 15.18 -18.33 12.52
C LEU A 386 16.45 -17.48 12.66
N ASN A 387 16.31 -16.17 12.45
CA ASN A 387 17.34 -15.18 12.81
C ASN A 387 16.72 -14.19 13.79
N TYR A 388 17.33 -14.06 14.97
CA TYR A 388 16.79 -13.27 16.07
C TYR A 388 15.35 -13.68 16.44
N GLY A 389 15.09 -15.01 16.47
CA GLY A 389 13.78 -15.55 16.84
C GLY A 389 12.66 -15.41 15.80
N ILE A 390 12.92 -14.91 14.59
CA ILE A 390 11.91 -14.76 13.51
C ILE A 390 12.33 -15.43 12.19
N PRO A 391 11.37 -15.86 11.33
CA PRO A 391 11.66 -16.66 10.13
C PRO A 391 12.08 -15.82 8.91
N PHE A 392 12.82 -14.73 9.13
CA PHE A 392 13.28 -13.85 8.06
C PHE A 392 14.79 -13.70 8.02
N SER A 393 15.30 -13.42 6.83
CA SER A 393 16.64 -12.86 6.67
C SER A 393 16.58 -11.34 6.75
N TRP A 394 17.49 -10.75 7.51
CA TRP A 394 17.60 -9.30 7.71
C TRP A 394 18.66 -8.72 6.78
N THR A 395 18.34 -7.61 6.11
CA THR A 395 19.25 -6.93 5.18
C THR A 395 18.79 -5.47 4.95
N TYR A 396 19.24 -4.85 3.87
CA TYR A 396 18.80 -3.54 3.40
C TYR A 396 18.40 -3.60 1.92
N PRO A 397 17.49 -2.73 1.45
CA PRO A 397 17.18 -2.61 0.03
C PRO A 397 18.39 -2.10 -0.77
N SER A 398 18.50 -2.51 -2.04
CA SER A 398 19.56 -2.03 -2.93
C SER A 398 19.59 -0.50 -2.96
N LYS A 399 20.80 0.09 -2.97
CA LYS A 399 21.04 1.55 -2.92
C LYS A 399 20.51 2.27 -1.67
N GLN A 400 19.96 1.58 -0.68
CA GLN A 400 19.38 2.18 0.54
C GLN A 400 20.06 1.73 1.85
N ARG A 401 21.36 1.42 1.78
CA ARG A 401 22.15 1.03 2.95
C ARG A 401 22.16 2.16 3.98
N GLY A 402 21.88 1.84 5.24
CA GLY A 402 21.84 2.85 6.32
C GLY A 402 20.48 3.55 6.47
N LEU A 403 19.58 3.40 5.49
CA LEU A 403 18.33 4.16 5.41
C LEU A 403 17.09 3.34 5.79
N ARG A 404 17.10 2.04 5.47
CA ARG A 404 15.97 1.13 5.67
C ARG A 404 16.43 -0.27 6.05
N ILE A 405 15.55 -1.00 6.73
CA ILE A 405 15.69 -2.42 7.02
C ILE A 405 14.77 -3.19 6.08
N GLN A 406 15.31 -4.23 5.44
CA GLN A 406 14.57 -5.15 4.58
C GLN A 406 14.54 -6.55 5.19
N PHE A 407 13.36 -7.18 5.17
CA PHE A 407 13.21 -8.61 5.41
C PHE A 407 13.01 -9.38 4.12
N LYS A 408 13.61 -10.56 4.09
CA LYS A 408 13.37 -11.57 3.08
C LYS A 408 12.76 -12.82 3.70
N MET A 409 11.64 -13.27 3.14
CA MET A 409 10.95 -14.48 3.55
C MET A 409 11.44 -15.69 2.74
N PRO A 410 11.53 -16.87 3.35
CA PRO A 410 11.69 -18.12 2.63
C PRO A 410 10.43 -18.46 1.83
N ILE A 411 10.61 -19.12 0.69
CA ILE A 411 9.54 -19.69 -0.13
C ILE A 411 9.38 -21.16 0.23
N ILE A 412 8.22 -21.51 0.80
CA ILE A 412 7.90 -22.88 1.22
C ILE A 412 6.62 -23.34 0.52
N LEU A 413 6.77 -24.04 -0.60
CA LEU A 413 5.67 -24.58 -1.41
C LEU A 413 4.93 -25.72 -0.71
#